data_AF-A0A013RZH6-F1
#
_entry.id   AF-A0A013RZH6-F1
#
_cell.length_a   1.000
_cell.length_b   1.000
_cell.length_c   1.000
_cell.angle_alpha   90.00
_cell.angle_beta   90.00
_cell.angle_gamma   90.00
#
_symmetry.space_group_name_H-M   'P 1'
#
loop_
_entity.id
_entity.type
_entity.pdbx_description
1 polymer ?
#
loop_
_entity_poly.entity_id
_entity_poly.type
_entity_poly.pdbx_seq_one_letter_code
_entity_poly.pdbx_strand_id
1 'polypeptide(L)'
;MNKFLLFIDTMPLVFISLLCLILFFILYLIQYIYISSNLKRICKIIFNNEKHFTLPLEPFNCFFISVLPIVFWREILNIKYGTSFKKLYGKDFYYPLEKKHLEELLKKFTLFFYIQYVIYLSGFLFILFGGFSYILDKYF
;
A
#
# COMPACT_ATOMS: atom_id res chain seq x y z
N MET A 1 -3.61 26.20 29.82
CA MET A 1 -2.99 25.41 28.75
C MET A 1 -4.08 24.85 27.86
N ASN A 2 -3.91 24.88 26.52
CA ASN A 2 -4.95 24.40 25.60
C ASN A 2 -5.12 22.89 25.78
N LYS A 3 -6.35 22.36 25.85
CA LYS A 3 -6.61 20.92 26.10
C LYS A 3 -5.91 20.02 25.10
N PHE A 4 -5.76 20.50 23.86
CA PHE A 4 -5.04 19.81 22.80
C PHE A 4 -3.53 19.72 23.03
N LEU A 5 -2.90 20.82 23.49
CA LEU A 5 -1.48 20.82 23.85
C LEU A 5 -1.23 19.87 25.03
N LEU A 6 -2.12 19.88 26.04
CA LEU A 6 -2.04 18.94 27.15
C LEU A 6 -2.09 17.48 26.68
N PHE A 7 -2.94 17.14 25.71
CA PHE A 7 -3.03 15.79 25.16
C PHE A 7 -1.73 15.35 24.46
N ILE A 8 -1.10 16.24 23.70
CA ILE A 8 0.19 15.95 23.04
C ILE A 8 1.27 15.70 24.09
N ASP A 9 1.30 16.52 25.14
CA ASP A 9 2.31 16.42 26.20
C ASP A 9 2.11 15.14 27.06
N THR A 10 0.86 14.75 27.34
CA THR A 10 0.57 13.59 28.20
C THR A 10 0.57 12.26 27.44
N MET A 11 0.15 12.25 26.17
CA MET A 11 0.00 11.03 25.38
C MET A 11 0.65 11.15 23.99
N PRO A 12 1.97 11.43 23.92
CA PRO A 12 2.65 11.69 22.66
C PRO A 12 2.61 10.48 21.69
N LEU A 13 2.71 9.25 22.21
CA LEU A 13 2.65 8.03 21.39
C LEU A 13 1.27 7.81 20.76
N VAL A 14 0.20 8.06 21.52
CA VAL A 14 -1.18 7.99 21.01
C VAL A 14 -1.37 9.04 19.92
N PHE A 15 -0.91 10.27 20.16
CA PHE A 15 -1.01 11.34 19.18
C PHE A 15 -0.28 11.00 17.88
N ILE A 16 0.98 10.53 17.95
CA ILE A 16 1.75 10.12 16.77
C ILE A 16 1.07 8.96 16.04
N SER A 17 0.56 7.95 16.78
CA SER A 17 -0.18 6.83 16.21
C SER A 17 -1.41 7.31 15.42
N LEU A 18 -2.22 8.21 16.00
CA LEU A 18 -3.37 8.81 15.31
C LEU A 18 -2.98 9.61 14.07
N LEU A 19 -1.88 10.36 14.13
CA LEU A 19 -1.36 11.08 12.97
C LEU A 19 -0.96 10.13 11.84
N CYS A 20 -0.29 9.01 12.15
CA CYS A 20 0.03 7.97 11.18
C CYS A 20 -1.24 7.35 10.57
N LEU A 21 -2.30 7.15 11.36
CA LEU A 21 -3.57 6.63 10.87
C LEU A 21 -4.28 7.61 9.94
N ILE A 22 -4.30 8.91 10.28
CA ILE A 22 -4.87 9.95 9.42
C ILE A 22 -4.10 10.02 8.11
N LEU A 23 -2.76 10.01 8.17
CA LEU A 23 -1.90 10.00 6.99
C LEU A 23 -2.16 8.79 6.11
N PHE A 24 -2.34 7.60 6.71
CA PHE A 24 -2.71 6.37 5.99
C PHE A 24 -3.97 6.57 5.16
N PHE A 25 -5.07 7.07 5.75
CA PHE A 25 -6.33 7.27 5.03
C PHE A 25 -6.24 8.33 3.94
N ILE A 26 -5.55 9.45 4.20
CA ILE A 26 -5.34 10.51 3.20
C ILE A 26 -4.57 9.94 2.00
N LEU A 27 -3.47 9.24 2.24
CA LEU A 27 -2.66 8.66 1.17
C LEU A 27 -3.42 7.56 0.41
N TYR A 28 -4.22 6.75 1.09
CA TYR A 28 -5.05 5.74 0.44
C TYR A 28 -6.06 6.39 -0.52
N LEU A 29 -6.68 7.51 -0.13
CA LEU A 29 -7.56 8.27 -1.00
C LEU A 29 -6.83 8.91 -2.19
N ILE A 30 -5.64 9.48 -1.95
CA ILE A 30 -4.76 9.98 -3.02
C ILE A 30 -4.41 8.86 -4.00
N GLN A 31 -4.07 7.68 -3.49
CA GLN A 31 -3.76 6.52 -4.31
C GLN A 31 -4.95 6.07 -5.15
N TYR A 32 -6.15 6.02 -4.57
CA TYR A 32 -7.38 5.70 -5.29
C TYR A 32 -7.61 6.64 -6.47
N ILE A 33 -7.47 7.96 -6.24
CA ILE A 33 -7.60 8.98 -7.29
C ILE A 33 -6.51 8.77 -8.36
N TYR A 34 -5.28 8.49 -7.95
CA TYR A 34 -4.17 8.24 -8.85
C TYR A 34 -4.40 7.01 -9.75
N ILE A 35 -4.82 5.88 -9.17
CA ILE A 35 -5.16 4.66 -9.90
C ILE A 35 -6.31 4.95 -10.88
N SER A 36 -7.37 5.59 -10.41
CA SER A 36 -8.55 5.91 -11.21
C SER A 36 -8.19 6.77 -12.43
N SER A 37 -7.33 7.77 -12.24
CA SER A 37 -6.86 8.68 -13.30
C SER A 37 -5.97 7.96 -14.33
N ASN A 38 -5.23 6.92 -13.90
CA ASN A 38 -4.29 6.18 -14.73
C ASN A 38 -4.80 4.79 -15.18
N LEU A 39 -6.05 4.46 -14.86
CA LEU A 39 -6.59 3.10 -14.92
C LEU A 39 -6.39 2.45 -16.29
N LYS A 40 -6.73 3.17 -17.37
CA LYS A 40 -6.60 2.66 -18.75
C LYS A 40 -5.17 2.23 -19.07
N ARG A 41 -4.19 3.04 -18.66
CA ARG A 41 -2.76 2.76 -18.91
C ARG A 41 -2.27 1.59 -18.08
N ILE A 42 -2.66 1.53 -16.80
CA ILE A 42 -2.35 0.41 -15.92
C ILE A 42 -2.94 -0.89 -16.49
N CYS A 43 -4.21 -0.87 -16.91
CA CYS A 43 -4.87 -2.04 -17.50
C CYS A 43 -4.23 -2.47 -18.83
N LYS A 44 -3.78 -1.53 -19.66
CA LYS A 44 -3.04 -1.84 -20.87
C LYS A 44 -1.74 -2.58 -20.59
N ILE A 45 -1.01 -2.21 -19.55
CA ILE A 45 0.28 -2.86 -19.23
C ILE A 45 0.04 -4.25 -18.61
N ILE A 46 -0.95 -4.39 -17.75
CA ILE A 46 -1.18 -5.64 -17.01
C ILE A 46 -1.95 -6.67 -17.84
N PHE A 47 -2.99 -6.23 -18.54
CA PHE A 47 -3.95 -7.11 -19.22
C PHE A 47 -3.94 -6.97 -20.74
N ASN A 48 -3.07 -6.12 -21.31
CA ASN A 48 -3.09 -5.74 -22.72
C ASN A 48 -4.47 -5.24 -23.21
N ASN A 49 -5.30 -4.74 -22.29
CA ASN A 49 -6.66 -4.28 -22.56
C ASN A 49 -6.99 -3.05 -21.70
N GLU A 50 -7.14 -1.89 -22.33
CA GLU A 50 -7.45 -0.62 -21.66
C GLU A 50 -8.82 -0.60 -20.99
N LYS A 51 -9.74 -1.49 -21.40
CA LYS A 51 -11.12 -1.59 -20.89
C LYS A 51 -11.30 -2.76 -19.92
N HIS A 52 -10.22 -3.39 -19.47
CA HIS A 52 -10.32 -4.53 -18.54
C HIS A 52 -11.06 -4.14 -17.25
N PHE A 53 -10.79 -2.94 -16.73
CA PHE A 53 -11.57 -2.33 -15.66
C PHE A 53 -12.17 -1.00 -16.11
N THR A 54 -13.39 -0.74 -15.66
CA THR A 54 -14.12 0.52 -15.89
C THR A 54 -14.35 1.24 -14.58
N LEU A 55 -14.48 2.57 -14.64
CA LEU A 55 -14.87 3.37 -13.47
C LEU A 55 -16.38 3.28 -13.24
N PRO A 56 -16.85 3.27 -11.98
CA PRO A 56 -16.05 3.24 -10.75
C PRO A 56 -15.41 1.85 -10.52
N LEU A 57 -14.19 1.82 -9.98
CA LEU A 57 -13.56 0.55 -9.62
C LEU A 57 -14.31 -0.10 -8.46
N GLU A 58 -14.67 -1.36 -8.62
CA GLU A 58 -15.12 -2.18 -7.50
C GLU A 58 -14.04 -2.24 -6.41
N PRO A 59 -14.41 -2.28 -5.12
CA PRO A 59 -13.46 -2.23 -4.01
C PRO A 59 -12.35 -3.29 -4.10
N PHE A 60 -12.69 -4.52 -4.47
CA PHE A 60 -11.70 -5.59 -4.60
C PHE A 60 -10.75 -5.36 -5.78
N ASN A 61 -11.25 -4.93 -6.92
CA ASN A 61 -10.40 -4.60 -8.08
C ASN A 61 -9.46 -3.45 -7.76
N CYS A 62 -9.94 -2.43 -7.04
CA CYS A 62 -9.11 -1.35 -6.55
C CYS A 62 -8.03 -1.85 -5.58
N PHE A 63 -8.41 -2.71 -4.63
CA PHE A 63 -7.47 -3.29 -3.68
C PHE A 63 -6.40 -4.12 -4.39
N PHE A 64 -6.78 -4.99 -5.31
CA PHE A 64 -5.81 -5.77 -6.07
C PHE A 64 -4.86 -4.85 -6.85
N ILE A 65 -5.36 -3.84 -7.56
CA ILE A 65 -4.46 -2.90 -8.25
C ILE A 65 -3.55 -2.17 -7.25
N SER A 66 -4.07 -1.68 -6.13
CA SER A 66 -3.28 -0.90 -5.16
C SER A 66 -2.11 -1.67 -4.56
N VAL A 67 -2.24 -3.00 -4.39
CA VAL A 67 -1.17 -3.85 -3.84
C VAL A 67 -0.13 -4.30 -4.88
N LEU A 68 -0.22 -3.86 -6.14
CA LEU A 68 0.81 -4.12 -7.18
C LEU A 68 2.25 -3.87 -6.70
N PRO A 69 2.56 -2.78 -5.96
CA PRO A 69 3.90 -2.54 -5.44
C PRO A 69 4.40 -3.59 -4.45
N ILE A 70 3.53 -4.32 -3.73
CA ILE A 70 3.95 -5.46 -2.90
C ILE A 70 4.38 -6.63 -3.79
N VAL A 71 3.60 -6.92 -4.82
CA VAL A 71 3.86 -8.04 -5.73
C VAL A 71 5.20 -7.85 -6.46
N PHE A 72 5.65 -6.60 -6.60
CA PHE A 72 6.99 -6.29 -7.07
C PHE A 72 8.11 -6.85 -6.16
N TRP A 73 7.97 -6.78 -4.83
CA TRP A 73 8.93 -7.39 -3.91
C TRP A 73 8.98 -8.91 -4.05
N ARG A 74 7.84 -9.55 -4.27
CA ARG A 74 7.76 -10.99 -4.54
C ARG A 74 8.57 -11.37 -5.78
N GLU A 75 8.38 -10.64 -6.88
CA GLU A 75 9.11 -10.95 -8.13
C GLU A 75 10.59 -10.56 -8.05
N ILE A 76 10.98 -9.49 -7.34
CA ILE A 76 12.39 -9.21 -7.06
C ILE A 76 13.03 -10.38 -6.31
N LEU A 77 12.39 -10.87 -5.25
CA LEU A 77 12.92 -11.97 -4.45
C LEU A 77 13.06 -13.24 -5.28
N ASN A 78 12.07 -13.55 -6.11
CA ASN A 78 12.09 -14.67 -7.05
C ASN A 78 13.26 -14.55 -8.05
N ILE A 79 13.46 -13.38 -8.66
CA ILE A 79 14.55 -13.14 -9.61
C ILE A 79 15.92 -13.17 -8.92
N LYS A 80 16.05 -12.55 -7.74
CA LYS A 80 17.34 -12.36 -7.06
C LYS A 80 17.80 -13.60 -6.30
N TYR A 81 16.88 -14.38 -5.74
CA TYR A 81 17.18 -15.52 -4.86
C TYR A 81 16.61 -16.85 -5.36
N GLY A 82 16.00 -16.90 -6.55
CA GLY A 82 15.39 -18.11 -7.10
C GLY A 82 14.19 -18.63 -6.31
N THR A 83 13.61 -17.80 -5.43
CA THR A 83 12.51 -18.20 -4.54
C THR A 83 11.17 -18.19 -5.28
N SER A 84 10.67 -19.37 -5.63
CA SER A 84 9.36 -19.52 -6.25
C SER A 84 8.23 -19.46 -5.21
N PHE A 85 7.58 -18.30 -5.12
CA PHE A 85 6.38 -18.11 -4.29
C PHE A 85 5.13 -18.83 -4.85
N LYS A 86 5.18 -19.35 -6.08
CA LYS A 86 4.06 -20.07 -6.73
C LYS A 86 3.64 -21.33 -5.95
N LYS A 87 4.57 -21.95 -5.21
CA LYS A 87 4.26 -23.11 -4.34
C LYS A 87 3.48 -22.72 -3.07
N LEU A 88 3.61 -21.48 -2.60
CA LEU A 88 3.04 -21.04 -1.31
C LEU A 88 1.62 -20.48 -1.45
N TYR A 89 1.29 -19.84 -2.57
CA TYR A 89 0.02 -19.12 -2.74
C TYR A 89 -0.89 -19.69 -3.84
N GLY A 90 -0.47 -20.73 -4.56
CA GLY A 90 -1.15 -21.21 -5.75
C GLY A 90 -0.87 -20.31 -6.97
N LYS A 91 -1.03 -20.85 -8.18
CA LYS A 91 -0.66 -20.14 -9.42
C LYS A 91 -1.53 -18.89 -9.70
N ASP A 92 -2.71 -18.78 -9.08
CA ASP A 92 -3.76 -17.84 -9.45
C ASP A 92 -4.09 -16.80 -8.36
N PHE A 93 -3.26 -16.69 -7.31
CA PHE A 93 -3.52 -15.77 -6.18
C PHE A 93 -3.54 -14.29 -6.58
N TYR A 94 -2.84 -13.95 -7.65
CA TYR A 94 -2.70 -12.58 -8.12
C TYR A 94 -2.47 -12.55 -9.63
N TYR A 95 -2.66 -11.38 -10.25
CA TYR A 95 -2.44 -11.19 -11.68
C TYR A 95 -1.05 -11.73 -12.11
N PRO A 96 -0.98 -12.59 -13.15
CA PRO A 96 0.29 -13.03 -13.68
C PRO A 96 1.00 -11.83 -14.31
N LEU A 97 2.11 -11.41 -13.69
CA LEU A 97 2.91 -10.29 -14.17
C LEU A 97 4.26 -10.79 -14.66
N GLU A 98 4.57 -10.48 -15.92
CA GLU A 98 5.89 -10.70 -16.47
C GLU A 98 6.85 -9.58 -16.02
N LYS A 99 8.15 -9.89 -15.98
CA LYS A 99 9.21 -8.94 -15.63
C LYS A 99 9.10 -7.63 -16.44
N LYS A 100 8.79 -7.72 -17.73
CA LYS A 100 8.64 -6.56 -18.62
C LYS A 100 7.50 -5.63 -18.18
N HIS A 101 6.35 -6.20 -17.78
CA HIS A 101 5.22 -5.41 -17.28
C HIS A 101 5.57 -4.68 -15.99
N LEU A 102 6.33 -5.32 -15.10
CA LEU A 102 6.81 -4.71 -13.85
C LEU A 102 7.80 -3.57 -14.11
N GLU A 103 8.78 -3.78 -14.99
CA GLU A 103 9.74 -2.73 -15.36
C GLU A 103 9.03 -1.51 -15.98
N GLU A 104 8.02 -1.76 -16.82
CA GLU A 104 7.23 -0.70 -17.44
C GLU A 104 6.39 0.06 -16.40
N LEU A 105 5.78 -0.66 -15.44
CA LEU A 105 5.04 -0.05 -14.34
C LEU A 105 5.95 0.83 -13.45
N LEU A 106 7.14 0.35 -13.10
CA LEU A 106 8.10 1.12 -12.30
C LEU A 106 8.55 2.41 -13.00
N LYS A 107 8.83 2.34 -14.31
CA LYS A 107 9.30 3.48 -15.09
C LYS A 107 8.20 4.52 -15.28
N LYS A 108 6.96 4.09 -15.55
CA LYS A 108 5.86 4.99 -15.89
C LYS A 108 5.06 5.46 -14.66
N PHE A 109 5.06 4.69 -13.58
CA PHE A 109 4.23 4.93 -12.40
C PHE A 109 5.04 4.94 -11.10
N THR A 110 6.26 5.48 -11.09
CA THR A 110 7.10 5.49 -9.87
C THR A 110 6.40 6.11 -8.66
N LEU A 111 5.61 7.17 -8.87
CA LEU A 111 4.81 7.81 -7.82
C LEU A 111 3.81 6.83 -7.16
N PHE A 112 3.22 5.92 -7.92
CA PHE A 112 2.32 4.90 -7.41
C PHE A 112 2.99 4.00 -6.37
N PHE A 113 4.24 3.60 -6.63
CA PHE A 113 5.03 2.79 -5.71
C PHE A 113 5.39 3.57 -4.44
N TYR A 114 5.81 4.83 -4.58
CA TYR A 114 6.11 5.67 -3.42
C TYR A 114 4.90 5.88 -2.52
N ILE A 115 3.75 6.25 -3.09
CA ILE A 115 2.50 6.41 -2.34
C ILE A 115 2.20 5.12 -1.58
N GLN A 116 2.27 3.96 -2.25
CA GLN A 116 1.96 2.69 -1.61
C GLN A 116 2.93 2.33 -0.48
N TYR A 117 4.22 2.58 -0.64
CA TYR A 117 5.19 2.31 0.42
C TYR A 117 4.99 3.23 1.64
N VAL A 118 4.63 4.49 1.42
CA VAL A 118 4.32 5.41 2.52
C VAL A 118 3.01 5.01 3.22
N ILE A 119 2.01 4.51 2.49
CA ILE A 119 0.80 3.92 3.07
C ILE A 119 1.17 2.78 4.03
N TYR A 120 1.96 1.80 3.56
CA TYR A 120 2.34 0.67 4.42
C TYR A 120 3.19 1.09 5.61
N LEU A 121 4.13 2.01 5.42
CA LEU A 121 4.92 2.54 6.53
C LEU A 121 4.02 3.22 7.56
N SER A 122 3.05 4.02 7.11
CA SER A 122 2.10 4.72 7.99
C SER A 122 1.23 3.73 8.78
N GLY A 123 0.71 2.69 8.13
CA GLY A 123 -0.06 1.64 8.78
C GLY A 123 0.77 0.83 9.79
N PHE A 124 2.01 0.51 9.44
CA PHE A 124 2.95 -0.16 10.35
C PHE A 124 3.26 0.69 11.57
N LEU A 125 3.58 1.97 11.38
CA LEU A 125 3.85 2.90 12.48
C LEU A 125 2.63 3.13 13.37
N PHE A 126 1.41 3.16 12.80
CA PHE A 126 0.17 3.22 13.58
C PHE A 126 0.07 2.04 14.55
N ILE A 127 0.22 0.82 14.05
CA ILE A 127 0.17 -0.41 14.87
C ILE A 127 1.29 -0.41 15.90
N LEU A 128 2.50 -0.03 15.48
CA LEU A 128 3.68 -0.02 16.35
C LEU A 128 3.49 0.94 17.52
N PHE A 129 3.23 2.23 17.25
CA PHE A 129 3.07 3.22 18.31
C PHE A 129 1.80 3.01 19.14
N GLY A 130 0.70 2.59 18.52
CA GLY A 130 -0.54 2.27 19.23
C GLY A 130 -0.36 1.07 20.17
N GLY A 131 0.30 0.01 19.68
CA GLY A 131 0.64 -1.18 20.47
C GLY A 131 1.60 -0.86 21.60
N PHE A 132 2.66 -0.09 21.34
CA PHE A 132 3.58 0.38 22.39
C PHE A 132 2.85 1.20 23.45
N SER A 133 1.98 2.13 23.05
CA SER A 133 1.20 2.93 23.99
C SER A 133 0.30 2.06 24.87
N TYR A 134 -0.35 1.05 24.29
CA TYR A 134 -1.20 0.12 25.06
C TYR A 134 -0.40 -0.72 26.06
N ILE A 135 0.78 -1.21 25.65
CA ILE A 135 1.65 -2.00 26.53
C ILE A 135 2.15 -1.15 27.69
N LEU A 136 2.58 0.08 27.42
CA LEU A 136 3.04 1.00 28.46
C LEU A 136 1.93 1.28 29.48
N ASP A 137 0.73 1.65 29.02
CA ASP A 137 -0.41 1.97 29.90
C ASP A 137 -0.85 0.77 30.76
N LYS A 138 -0.72 -0.46 30.25
CA LYS A 138 -1.20 -1.67 30.93
C LYS A 138 -0.19 -2.31 31.87
N TYR A 139 1.11 -2.20 31.57
CA TYR A 139 2.15 -2.97 32.25
C TYR A 139 3.20 -2.13 32.99
N PHE A 140 3.22 -0.81 32.81
CA PHE A 140 4.18 0.11 33.44
C PHE A 140 3.46 1.32 34.07
#